data_AF-A0A453NCB9-F1
#
_entry.id   AF-A0A453NCB9-F1
#
_cell.length_a   1.000
_cell.length_b   1.000
_cell.length_c   1.000
_cell.angle_alpha   90.00
_cell.angle_beta   90.00
_cell.angle_gamma   90.00
#
_symmetry.space_group_name_H-M   'P 1'
#
loop_
_entity.id
_entity.type
_entity.pdbx_description
1 polymer ?
#
loop_
_entity_poly.entity_id
_entity_poly.type
_entity_poly.pdbx_seq_one_letter_code
_entity_poly.pdbx_strand_id
1 'polypeptide(L)'
;MNKNPGGAARNAPRTPAGLIFIRPWNNLQYVTNAVFLLTVHSDLLAALGEPLRCTVDEDADTSDTGGETAADVVVRAEEVLAFAKTQADYILGTNPMETSYLVGYSDKYPRRVHHRAASTASFADEKGFIGCAQGFDSWYSAGEENPHDLVGAVVGGPDGEDRFNDQRGAYMQTEACTYNTAPMVGVFSRLMELDAEERLREQRDL
;
A
#
# COMPACT_ATOMS: atom_id res chain seq x y z
N MET A 1 -11.80 7.30 -1.95
CA MET A 1 -12.98 8.10 -1.54
C MET A 1 -12.61 9.57 -1.39
N ASN A 2 -13.22 10.47 -2.16
CA ASN A 2 -12.97 11.94 -2.13
C ASN A 2 -14.21 12.67 -1.60
N LYS A 3 -14.70 12.21 -0.44
CA LYS A 3 -15.99 12.64 0.10
C LYS A 3 -15.84 13.41 1.42
N ASN A 4 -14.70 14.08 1.64
CA ASN A 4 -14.55 14.92 2.82
C ASN A 4 -15.51 16.13 2.72
N PRO A 5 -16.38 16.38 3.72
CA PRO A 5 -17.32 17.51 3.71
C PRO A 5 -16.61 18.88 3.67
N GLY A 6 -15.38 18.95 4.15
CA GLY A 6 -14.52 20.15 4.06
C GLY A 6 -13.92 20.38 2.66
N GLY A 7 -14.39 19.67 1.63
CA GLY A 7 -13.99 19.85 0.24
C GLY A 7 -12.72 19.11 -0.18
N ALA A 8 -12.34 19.30 -1.44
CA ALA A 8 -11.22 18.59 -2.08
C ALA A 8 -9.88 18.77 -1.34
N ALA A 9 -9.62 19.98 -0.82
CA ALA A 9 -8.40 20.31 -0.09
C ALA A 9 -8.23 19.52 1.23
N ARG A 10 -9.33 18.96 1.76
CA ARG A 10 -9.34 18.17 3.01
C ARG A 10 -9.31 16.66 2.76
N ASN A 11 -9.34 16.23 1.50
CA ASN A 11 -9.12 14.82 1.16
C ASN A 11 -7.64 14.47 1.28
N ALA A 12 -7.36 13.20 1.62
CA ALA A 12 -6.00 12.69 1.57
C ALA A 12 -5.43 12.85 0.14
N PRO A 13 -4.23 13.44 -0.03
CA PRO A 13 -3.60 13.59 -1.34
C PRO A 13 -3.39 12.25 -2.01
N ARG A 14 -3.40 12.26 -3.35
CA ARG A 14 -3.25 11.05 -4.17
C ARG A 14 -2.33 11.28 -5.36
N THR A 15 -1.72 10.20 -5.82
CA THR A 15 -1.09 10.14 -7.13
C THR A 15 -2.13 10.23 -8.26
N PRO A 16 -1.74 10.54 -9.50
CA PRO A 16 -2.64 10.51 -10.66
C PRO A 16 -3.46 9.22 -10.81
N ALA A 17 -2.87 8.06 -10.50
CA ALA A 17 -3.57 6.77 -10.57
C ALA A 17 -4.33 6.39 -9.27
N GLY A 18 -4.39 7.30 -8.29
CA GLY A 18 -5.32 7.18 -7.15
C GLY A 18 -4.77 6.47 -5.91
N LEU A 19 -3.46 6.24 -5.82
CA LEU A 19 -2.83 5.80 -4.57
C LEU A 19 -2.81 6.95 -3.56
N ILE A 20 -3.17 6.70 -2.30
CA ILE A 20 -2.95 7.68 -1.22
C ILE A 20 -1.46 8.04 -1.16
N PHE A 21 -1.13 9.33 -1.20
CA PHE A 21 0.25 9.80 -1.22
C PHE A 21 0.51 10.84 -0.15
N ILE A 22 1.07 10.42 0.99
CA ILE A 22 1.31 11.29 2.16
C ILE A 22 2.69 11.93 2.09
N ARG A 23 3.72 11.18 1.68
CA ARG A 23 5.09 11.70 1.57
C ARG A 23 5.96 10.84 0.64
N PRO A 24 7.07 11.37 0.11
CA PRO A 24 7.94 10.64 -0.81
C PRO A 24 8.65 9.43 -0.19
N TRP A 25 9.05 9.48 1.08
CA TRP A 25 9.80 8.39 1.70
C TRP A 25 8.85 7.33 2.26
N ASN A 26 8.88 6.15 1.64
CA ASN A 26 8.19 4.94 2.09
C ASN A 26 6.69 5.23 2.23
N ASN A 27 6.07 5.70 1.15
CA ASN A 27 4.68 6.10 1.14
C ASN A 27 3.75 4.92 1.50
N LEU A 28 4.09 3.69 1.07
CA LEU A 28 3.29 2.51 1.38
C LEU A 28 3.22 2.19 2.87
N GLN A 29 4.10 2.72 3.72
CA GLN A 29 3.87 2.72 5.17
C GLN A 29 2.51 3.33 5.52
N TYR A 30 2.16 4.48 4.96
CA TYR A 30 0.91 5.17 5.28
C TYR A 30 -0.28 4.50 4.62
N VAL A 31 -0.12 4.07 3.36
CA VAL A 31 -1.18 3.41 2.60
C VAL A 31 -1.58 2.12 3.32
N THR A 32 -0.64 1.24 3.63
CA THR A 32 -0.92 -0.07 4.26
C THR A 32 -1.60 0.07 5.62
N ASN A 33 -1.15 1.01 6.46
CA ASN A 33 -1.79 1.31 7.74
C ASN A 33 -3.21 1.88 7.56
N ALA A 34 -3.41 2.80 6.61
CA ALA A 34 -4.74 3.34 6.32
C ALA A 34 -5.68 2.26 5.80
N VAL A 35 -5.22 1.39 4.89
CA VAL A 35 -6.00 0.29 4.34
C VAL A 35 -6.41 -0.71 5.43
N PHE A 36 -5.50 -1.05 6.34
CA PHE A 36 -5.83 -1.90 7.49
C PHE A 36 -6.92 -1.27 8.37
N LEU A 37 -6.79 0.00 8.74
CA LEU A 37 -7.79 0.70 9.54
C LEU A 37 -9.14 0.81 8.83
N LEU A 38 -9.15 1.13 7.53
CA LEU A 38 -10.37 1.21 6.73
C LEU A 38 -11.05 -0.16 6.63
N THR A 39 -10.28 -1.24 6.48
CA THR A 39 -10.80 -2.61 6.44
C THR A 39 -11.49 -2.94 7.76
N VAL A 40 -10.81 -2.77 8.90
CA VAL A 40 -11.40 -3.02 10.23
C VAL A 40 -12.60 -2.12 10.49
N HIS A 41 -12.53 -0.85 10.09
CA HIS A 41 -13.62 0.09 10.29
C HIS A 41 -14.84 -0.27 9.44
N SER A 42 -14.66 -0.77 8.22
CA SER A 42 -15.75 -1.24 7.38
C SER A 42 -16.51 -2.41 8.03
N ASP A 43 -15.79 -3.35 8.65
CA ASP A 43 -16.41 -4.46 9.39
C ASP A 43 -17.19 -3.96 10.61
N LEU A 44 -16.67 -2.95 11.32
CA LEU A 44 -17.37 -2.32 12.44
C LEU A 44 -18.68 -1.66 11.99
N LEU A 45 -18.64 -0.87 10.91
CA LEU A 45 -19.84 -0.22 10.36
C LEU A 45 -20.89 -1.26 9.93
N ALA A 46 -20.44 -2.34 9.28
CA ALA A 46 -21.32 -3.44 8.87
C ALA A 46 -21.95 -4.15 10.08
N ALA A 47 -21.15 -4.43 11.13
CA ALA A 47 -21.63 -5.09 12.34
C ALA A 47 -22.63 -4.24 13.14
N LEU A 48 -22.46 -2.92 13.14
CA LEU A 48 -23.40 -1.99 13.78
C LEU A 48 -24.65 -1.73 12.92
N GLY A 49 -24.59 -1.98 11.61
CA GLY A 49 -25.64 -1.60 10.67
C GLY A 49 -25.77 -0.09 10.50
N GLU A 50 -24.72 0.66 10.85
CA GLU A 50 -24.70 2.13 10.81
C GLU A 50 -23.67 2.64 9.80
N PRO A 51 -24.03 3.62 8.95
CA PRO A 51 -23.07 4.24 8.04
C PRO A 51 -22.22 5.30 8.76
N LEU A 52 -21.05 5.60 8.21
CA LEU A 52 -20.27 6.76 8.63
C LEU A 52 -20.98 8.04 8.18
N ARG A 53 -21.18 8.96 9.12
CA ARG A 53 -21.76 10.29 8.87
C ARG A 53 -20.70 11.33 9.12
N CYS A 54 -20.28 12.02 8.07
CA CYS A 54 -19.36 13.14 8.16
C CYS A 54 -20.15 14.44 8.04
N THR A 55 -20.24 15.18 9.14
CA THR A 55 -20.84 16.52 9.19
C THR A 55 -19.75 17.57 8.99
N VAL A 56 -20.17 18.78 8.68
CA VAL A 56 -19.29 19.93 8.50
C VAL A 56 -19.32 20.68 9.83
N ASP A 57 -18.16 20.97 10.41
CA ASP A 57 -18.12 21.83 11.60
C ASP A 57 -18.63 23.23 11.21
N GLU A 58 -19.50 23.82 12.04
CA GLU A 58 -20.02 25.18 11.81
C GLU A 58 -18.91 26.25 11.77
N ASP A 59 -17.77 25.96 12.42
CA ASP A 59 -16.56 26.79 12.46
C ASP A 59 -15.53 26.43 11.37
N ALA A 60 -15.82 25.46 10.50
CA ALA A 60 -14.90 25.09 9.42
C ALA A 60 -14.75 26.27 8.45
N ASP A 61 -13.51 26.68 8.21
CA ASP A 61 -13.20 27.70 7.21
C ASP A 61 -13.62 27.21 5.82
N THR A 62 -14.81 27.62 5.38
CA THR A 62 -15.37 27.31 4.06
C THR A 62 -14.84 28.22 2.96
N SER A 63 -13.82 29.06 3.23
CA SER A 63 -13.24 29.91 2.19
C SER A 63 -12.53 29.10 1.09
N ASP A 64 -12.10 27.88 1.43
CA ASP A 64 -11.40 26.94 0.53
C ASP A 64 -12.31 25.83 -0.07
N THR A 65 -13.62 25.83 0.19
CA THR A 65 -14.54 24.78 -0.33
C THR A 65 -14.95 24.98 -1.78
N GLY A 66 -14.40 25.97 -2.49
CA GLY A 66 -14.66 26.18 -3.92
C GLY A 66 -16.14 26.43 -4.29
N GLY A 67 -16.98 26.76 -3.31
CA GLY A 67 -18.42 26.96 -3.49
C GLY A 67 -19.28 25.69 -3.43
N GLU A 68 -18.72 24.52 -3.09
CA GLU A 68 -19.51 23.30 -2.85
C GLU A 68 -20.21 23.41 -1.49
N THR A 69 -21.55 23.35 -1.48
CA THR A 69 -22.31 23.35 -0.22
C THR A 69 -22.02 22.05 0.52
N ALA A 70 -21.51 22.23 1.72
CA ALA A 70 -21.04 21.20 2.61
C ALA A 70 -22.26 20.39 3.11
N ALA A 71 -22.64 19.35 2.35
CA ALA A 71 -23.75 18.47 2.66
C ALA A 71 -23.30 17.36 3.60
N ASP A 72 -24.22 16.85 4.43
CA ASP A 72 -23.99 15.64 5.21
C ASP A 72 -23.55 14.50 4.27
N VAL A 73 -22.32 14.03 4.46
CA VAL A 73 -21.81 12.91 3.68
C VAL A 73 -22.08 11.63 4.45
N VAL A 74 -22.82 10.73 3.82
CA VAL A 74 -23.02 9.37 4.30
C VAL A 74 -22.13 8.42 3.49
N VAL A 75 -21.33 7.62 4.19
CA VAL A 75 -20.46 6.60 3.61
C VAL A 75 -20.81 5.25 4.22
N ARG A 76 -21.18 4.28 3.37
CA ARG A 76 -21.54 2.93 3.83
C ARG A 76 -20.31 2.04 4.03
N ALA A 77 -20.47 0.98 4.81
CA ALA A 77 -19.42 -0.02 5.06
C ALA A 77 -18.82 -0.57 3.76
N GLU A 78 -19.66 -0.88 2.78
CA GLU A 78 -19.24 -1.46 1.50
C GLU A 78 -18.37 -0.47 0.70
N GLU A 79 -18.65 0.83 0.81
CA GLU A 79 -17.85 1.86 0.15
C GLU A 79 -16.46 1.99 0.79
N VAL A 80 -16.39 1.91 2.13
CA VAL A 80 -15.12 1.91 2.88
C VAL A 80 -14.25 0.72 2.48
N LEU A 81 -14.84 -0.47 2.47
CA LEU A 81 -14.15 -1.69 2.08
C LEU A 81 -13.73 -1.65 0.61
N ALA A 82 -14.60 -1.19 -0.31
CA ALA A 82 -14.27 -1.07 -1.73
C ALA A 82 -13.07 -0.13 -1.94
N PHE A 83 -13.03 1.00 -1.23
CA PHE A 83 -11.88 1.90 -1.32
C PHE A 83 -10.60 1.25 -0.77
N ALA A 84 -10.66 0.58 0.38
CA ALA A 84 -9.52 -0.17 0.93
C ALA A 84 -9.01 -1.22 -0.08
N LYS A 85 -9.91 -1.95 -0.74
CA LYS A 85 -9.59 -2.91 -1.79
C LYS A 85 -8.86 -2.26 -2.96
N THR A 86 -9.28 -1.07 -3.44
CA THR A 86 -8.56 -0.39 -4.53
C THR A 86 -7.09 -0.11 -4.21
N GLN A 87 -6.78 0.22 -2.96
CA GLN A 87 -5.40 0.49 -2.53
C GLN A 87 -4.61 -0.82 -2.38
N ALA A 88 -5.24 -1.89 -1.89
CA ALA A 88 -4.63 -3.23 -1.87
C ALA A 88 -4.35 -3.75 -3.28
N ASP A 89 -5.31 -3.62 -4.20
CA ASP A 89 -5.16 -3.97 -5.61
C ASP A 89 -4.03 -3.16 -6.26
N TYR A 90 -3.92 -1.86 -5.96
CA TYR A 90 -2.79 -1.04 -6.42
C TYR A 90 -1.45 -1.61 -5.94
N ILE A 91 -1.33 -1.96 -4.65
CA ILE A 91 -0.12 -2.58 -4.09
C ILE A 91 0.18 -3.90 -4.79
N LEU A 92 -0.83 -4.68 -5.16
CA LEU A 92 -0.68 -5.99 -5.77
C LEU A 92 -0.40 -5.95 -7.28
N GLY A 93 -0.58 -4.80 -7.95
CA GLY A 93 -0.18 -4.62 -9.35
C GLY A 93 -1.15 -3.82 -10.21
N THR A 94 -2.33 -3.45 -9.71
CA THR A 94 -3.30 -2.60 -10.44
C THR A 94 -2.86 -1.13 -10.39
N ASN A 95 -1.75 -0.84 -11.06
CA ASN A 95 -1.12 0.47 -11.12
C ASN A 95 -0.48 0.67 -12.51
N PRO A 96 -0.10 1.92 -12.89
CA PRO A 96 0.44 2.22 -14.23
C PRO A 96 1.71 1.46 -14.59
N MET A 97 2.45 0.98 -13.59
CA MET A 97 3.68 0.21 -13.80
C MET A 97 3.41 -1.29 -13.95
N GLU A 98 2.16 -1.75 -13.76
CA GLU A 98 1.76 -3.17 -13.72
C GLU A 98 2.67 -4.00 -12.80
N THR A 99 3.16 -3.39 -11.72
CA THR A 99 4.18 -3.97 -10.85
C THR A 99 3.60 -4.21 -9.46
N SER A 100 3.73 -5.42 -8.94
CA SER A 100 3.42 -5.68 -7.54
C SER A 100 4.48 -5.06 -6.65
N TYR A 101 4.06 -4.27 -5.67
CA TYR A 101 4.94 -3.78 -4.60
C TYR A 101 5.04 -4.76 -3.43
N LEU A 102 4.40 -5.92 -3.53
CA LEU A 102 4.61 -7.09 -2.67
C LEU A 102 5.63 -8.02 -3.34
N VAL A 103 6.83 -8.12 -2.78
CA VAL A 103 7.93 -8.91 -3.35
C VAL A 103 7.52 -10.39 -3.44
N GLY A 104 7.76 -10.99 -4.60
CA GLY A 104 7.41 -12.39 -4.88
C GLY A 104 5.95 -12.63 -5.26
N TYR A 105 5.13 -11.58 -5.40
CA TYR A 105 3.76 -11.67 -5.90
C TYR A 105 3.66 -11.18 -7.35
N SER A 106 2.88 -11.88 -8.17
CA SER A 106 2.77 -11.66 -9.62
C SER A 106 4.08 -11.94 -10.39
N ASP A 107 4.03 -11.83 -11.72
CA ASP A 107 5.19 -12.04 -12.60
C ASP A 107 6.16 -10.84 -12.59
N LYS A 108 5.71 -9.67 -12.10
CA LYS A 108 6.48 -8.42 -12.09
C LYS A 108 6.46 -7.78 -10.70
N TYR A 109 7.62 -7.77 -10.03
CA TYR A 109 7.85 -7.17 -8.70
C TYR A 109 9.30 -6.66 -8.56
N PRO A 110 9.61 -5.81 -7.56
CA PRO A 110 10.96 -5.31 -7.30
C PRO A 110 11.97 -6.44 -7.05
N ARG A 111 13.06 -6.44 -7.81
CA ARG A 111 14.17 -7.41 -7.74
C ARG A 111 15.42 -6.80 -7.08
N ARG A 112 15.45 -5.48 -6.86
CA ARG A 112 16.60 -4.74 -6.30
C ARG A 112 16.21 -3.96 -5.05
N VAL A 113 15.45 -4.63 -4.17
CA VAL A 113 15.01 -4.13 -2.85
C VAL A 113 16.21 -3.66 -2.01
N HIS A 114 16.08 -2.52 -1.34
CA HIS A 114 17.07 -2.01 -0.39
C HIS A 114 17.05 -2.86 0.89
N HIS A 115 17.69 -4.03 0.85
CA HIS A 115 17.80 -4.92 1.99
C HIS A 115 19.13 -5.67 1.96
N ARG A 116 19.98 -5.45 2.98
CA ARG A 116 21.38 -5.94 2.99
C ARG A 116 21.49 -7.45 2.81
N ALA A 117 20.70 -8.23 3.55
CA ALA A 117 20.74 -9.68 3.46
C ALA A 117 20.11 -10.19 2.16
N ALA A 118 19.29 -9.38 1.47
CA ALA A 118 18.75 -9.75 0.17
C ALA A 118 19.79 -9.56 -0.93
N SER A 119 20.57 -8.48 -0.86
CA SER A 119 21.56 -8.10 -1.87
C SER A 119 22.88 -8.86 -1.76
N THR A 120 23.22 -9.34 -0.57
CA THR A 120 24.52 -9.99 -0.31
C THR A 120 24.47 -11.46 -0.75
N ALA A 121 25.57 -11.98 -1.29
CA ALA A 121 25.72 -13.39 -1.62
C ALA A 121 25.42 -14.29 -0.41
N SER A 122 24.83 -15.46 -0.66
CA SER A 122 24.60 -16.45 0.40
C SER A 122 25.93 -16.98 0.92
N PHE A 123 25.98 -17.31 2.22
CA PHE A 123 27.10 -18.05 2.78
C PHE A 123 27.28 -19.44 2.14
N ALA A 124 26.23 -20.00 1.54
CA ALA A 124 26.32 -21.26 0.80
C ALA A 124 27.24 -21.11 -0.44
N ASP A 125 27.17 -19.97 -1.11
CA ASP A 125 27.88 -19.69 -2.36
C ASP A 125 29.23 -19.02 -2.09
N GLU A 126 29.27 -18.06 -1.14
CA GLU A 126 30.46 -17.30 -0.79
C GLU A 126 30.79 -17.46 0.70
N LYS A 127 31.74 -18.36 0.99
CA LYS A 127 32.22 -18.65 2.37
C LYS A 127 33.33 -17.72 2.84
N GLY A 128 33.73 -16.77 1.99
CA GLY A 128 34.81 -15.83 2.26
C GLY A 128 34.45 -14.87 3.40
N PHE A 129 35.47 -14.33 4.05
CA PHE A 129 35.28 -13.22 4.98
C PHE A 129 34.84 -11.98 4.20
N ILE A 130 33.71 -11.39 4.60
CA ILE A 130 33.21 -10.14 4.04
C ILE A 130 33.83 -8.97 4.81
N GLY A 131 34.66 -8.17 4.14
CA GLY A 131 35.27 -6.99 4.73
C GLY A 131 34.28 -5.88 5.08
N CYS A 132 34.67 -4.96 5.96
CA CYS A 132 33.77 -3.92 6.50
C CYS A 132 33.04 -3.07 5.44
N ALA A 133 33.73 -2.70 4.36
CA ALA A 133 33.16 -1.90 3.26
C ALA A 133 32.75 -2.75 2.04
N GLN A 134 33.19 -4.02 1.99
CA GLN A 134 32.93 -4.90 0.84
C GLN A 134 31.43 -5.09 0.60
N GLY A 135 30.64 -5.12 1.68
CA GLY A 135 29.17 -5.04 1.66
C GLY A 135 28.63 -3.98 0.69
N PHE A 136 29.18 -2.77 0.82
CA PHE A 136 28.78 -1.60 0.05
C PHE A 136 29.33 -1.65 -1.38
N ASP A 137 30.62 -1.99 -1.51
CA ASP A 137 31.35 -1.94 -2.77
C ASP A 137 30.91 -3.04 -3.74
N SER A 138 30.61 -4.24 -3.24
CA SER A 138 30.34 -5.43 -4.06
C SER A 138 28.85 -5.68 -4.28
N TRP A 139 27.97 -5.41 -3.31
CA TRP A 139 26.56 -5.80 -3.40
C TRP A 139 25.57 -4.63 -3.38
N TYR A 140 25.76 -3.65 -2.49
CA TYR A 140 24.86 -2.50 -2.44
C TYR A 140 24.86 -1.71 -3.76
N SER A 141 26.05 -1.39 -4.26
CA SER A 141 26.26 -0.61 -5.48
C SER A 141 26.01 -1.41 -6.77
N ALA A 142 25.90 -2.74 -6.68
CA ALA A 142 25.81 -3.60 -7.85
C ALA A 142 24.57 -3.28 -8.71
N GLY A 143 24.73 -3.45 -10.02
CA GLY A 143 23.66 -3.26 -11.02
C GLY A 143 22.65 -4.41 -11.07
N GLU A 144 23.03 -5.57 -10.57
CA GLU A 144 22.30 -6.83 -10.69
C GLU A 144 21.14 -6.97 -9.69
N GLU A 145 20.26 -7.93 -9.95
CA GLU A 145 19.18 -8.33 -9.04
C GLU A 145 19.73 -8.80 -7.69
N ASN A 146 18.91 -8.73 -6.65
CA ASN A 146 19.24 -9.36 -5.37
C ASN A 146 19.36 -10.88 -5.58
N PRO A 147 20.40 -11.55 -5.04
CA PRO A 147 20.48 -13.01 -5.06
C PRO A 147 19.36 -13.69 -4.26
N HIS A 148 18.73 -12.98 -3.31
CA HIS A 148 17.61 -13.48 -2.52
C HIS A 148 16.39 -12.58 -2.66
N ASP A 149 15.26 -13.17 -3.04
CA ASP A 149 13.98 -12.49 -3.00
C ASP A 149 13.47 -12.36 -1.57
N LEU A 150 13.11 -11.14 -1.19
CA LEU A 150 12.53 -10.85 0.12
C LEU A 150 11.01 -11.11 0.10
N VAL A 151 10.63 -12.35 -0.24
CA VAL A 151 9.24 -12.75 -0.49
C VAL A 151 8.31 -12.34 0.64
N GLY A 152 7.18 -11.71 0.28
CA GLY A 152 6.18 -11.23 1.22
C GLY A 152 6.45 -9.82 1.76
N ALA A 153 7.59 -9.20 1.43
CA ALA A 153 7.85 -7.83 1.84
C ALA A 153 7.10 -6.81 0.98
N VAL A 154 6.46 -5.83 1.63
CA VAL A 154 5.93 -4.64 0.94
C VAL A 154 6.99 -3.54 0.95
N VAL A 155 7.43 -3.11 -0.24
CA VAL A 155 8.44 -2.05 -0.40
C VAL A 155 7.86 -0.66 -0.11
N GLY A 156 8.66 0.40 -0.26
CA GLY A 156 8.24 1.79 -0.06
C GLY A 156 7.24 2.32 -1.08
N GLY A 157 7.24 1.74 -2.28
CA GLY A 157 6.30 2.04 -3.38
C GLY A 157 6.70 3.23 -4.25
N PRO A 158 5.79 3.68 -5.14
CA PRO A 158 6.11 4.67 -6.17
C PRO A 158 6.22 6.08 -5.61
N ASP A 159 6.73 7.00 -6.45
CA ASP A 159 6.66 8.44 -6.19
C ASP A 159 5.24 9.01 -6.39
N GLY A 160 5.11 10.33 -6.23
CA GLY A 160 3.84 11.04 -6.36
C GLY A 160 3.23 11.00 -7.77
N GLU A 161 3.99 10.55 -8.77
CA GLU A 161 3.60 10.46 -10.18
C GLU A 161 3.44 8.98 -10.62
N ASP A 162 3.25 8.07 -9.67
CA ASP A 162 3.10 6.63 -9.90
C ASP A 162 4.34 5.94 -10.51
N ARG A 163 5.52 6.56 -10.45
CA ARG A 163 6.76 5.99 -11.00
C ARG A 163 7.55 5.25 -9.93
N PHE A 164 8.08 4.09 -10.29
CA PHE A 164 8.90 3.26 -9.42
C PHE A 164 10.26 2.98 -10.05
N ASN A 165 11.33 3.22 -9.30
CA ASN A 165 12.71 2.95 -9.67
C ASN A 165 13.24 1.76 -8.85
N ASP A 166 13.28 0.58 -9.47
CA ASP A 166 13.81 -0.63 -8.84
C ASP A 166 15.35 -0.63 -8.79
N GLN A 167 15.88 0.21 -7.92
CA GLN A 167 17.29 0.34 -7.62
C GLN A 167 17.50 0.34 -6.11
N ARG A 168 18.50 -0.40 -5.62
CA ARG A 168 18.87 -0.41 -4.20
C ARG A 168 19.15 0.98 -3.66
N GLY A 169 19.73 1.88 -4.48
CA GLY A 169 19.97 3.27 -4.11
C GLY A 169 18.70 4.13 -3.98
N ALA A 170 17.58 3.70 -4.57
CA ALA A 170 16.29 4.37 -4.47
C ALA A 170 15.54 3.98 -3.17
N TYR A 171 16.24 4.03 -2.03
CA TYR A 171 15.76 3.52 -0.73
C TYR A 171 14.41 4.11 -0.30
N MET A 172 14.04 5.33 -0.73
CA MET A 172 12.72 5.88 -0.47
C MET A 172 11.58 5.02 -1.04
N GLN A 173 11.83 4.32 -2.14
CA GLN A 173 10.88 3.47 -2.86
C GLN A 173 11.14 1.98 -2.62
N THR A 174 12.41 1.56 -2.52
CA THR A 174 12.81 0.15 -2.47
C THR A 174 13.06 -0.39 -1.07
N GLU A 175 12.97 0.42 -0.01
CA GLU A 175 13.08 -0.08 1.37
C GLU A 175 11.95 -1.06 1.68
N ALA A 176 12.31 -2.25 2.18
CA ALA A 176 11.36 -3.22 2.70
C ALA A 176 11.27 -3.09 4.22
N CYS A 177 10.08 -2.81 4.75
CA CYS A 177 9.89 -2.61 6.18
C CYS A 177 8.78 -3.48 6.76
N THR A 178 8.99 -3.93 7.99
CA THR A 178 8.00 -4.72 8.75
C THR A 178 6.69 -3.96 8.93
N TYR A 179 6.77 -2.64 9.16
CA TYR A 179 5.60 -1.78 9.36
C TYR A 179 4.83 -1.45 8.06
N ASN A 180 5.36 -1.78 6.88
CA ASN A 180 4.58 -1.79 5.63
C ASN A 180 3.83 -3.12 5.50
N THR A 181 4.49 -4.21 5.87
CA THR A 181 4.02 -5.58 5.61
C THR A 181 3.00 -6.03 6.66
N ALA A 182 3.22 -5.72 7.94
CA ALA A 182 2.40 -6.20 9.04
C ALA A 182 0.90 -5.82 8.91
N PRO A 183 0.52 -4.57 8.55
CA PRO A 183 -0.89 -4.23 8.36
C PRO A 183 -1.55 -5.03 7.22
N MET A 184 -0.79 -5.30 6.15
CA MET A 184 -1.30 -6.00 4.98
C MET A 184 -1.64 -7.47 5.26
N VAL A 185 -0.98 -8.11 6.24
CA VAL A 185 -1.35 -9.48 6.66
C VAL A 185 -2.82 -9.53 7.09
N GLY A 186 -3.27 -8.55 7.90
CA GLY A 186 -4.66 -8.46 8.32
C GLY A 186 -5.62 -8.15 7.16
N VAL A 187 -5.23 -7.23 6.28
CA VAL A 187 -6.01 -6.87 5.08
C VAL A 187 -6.21 -8.09 4.18
N PHE A 188 -5.14 -8.81 3.84
CA PHE A 188 -5.21 -9.98 2.98
C PHE A 188 -6.01 -11.11 3.63
N SER A 189 -5.86 -11.32 4.94
CA SER A 189 -6.66 -12.33 5.66
C SER A 189 -8.16 -12.06 5.51
N ARG A 190 -8.58 -10.79 5.65
CA ARG A 190 -9.98 -10.40 5.48
C ARG A 190 -10.47 -10.53 4.03
N LEU A 191 -9.67 -10.09 3.06
CA LEU A 191 -10.03 -10.21 1.65
C LEU A 191 -10.15 -11.67 1.21
N MET A 192 -9.28 -12.56 1.71
CA MET A 192 -9.35 -14.00 1.46
C MET A 192 -10.61 -14.64 2.06
N GLU A 193 -11.02 -14.22 3.25
CA GLU A 193 -12.27 -14.67 3.87
C GLU A 193 -13.48 -14.30 3.00
N LEU A 194 -13.56 -13.04 2.55
CA LEU A 194 -14.65 -12.55 1.69
C LEU A 194 -14.72 -13.30 0.35
N ASP A 195 -13.58 -13.52 -0.29
CA ASP A 195 -13.48 -14.29 -1.53
C ASP A 195 -13.87 -15.77 -1.34
N ALA A 196 -13.56 -16.36 -0.18
CA ALA A 196 -14.04 -17.69 0.17
C ALA A 196 -15.57 -17.73 0.38
N GLU A 197 -16.14 -16.73 1.06
CA GLU A 197 -17.60 -16.61 1.23
C GLU A 197 -18.33 -16.43 -0.10
N GLU A 198 -17.79 -15.61 -1.00
CA GLU A 198 -18.38 -15.36 -2.32
C GLU A 198 -18.43 -16.64 -3.16
N ARG A 199 -17.31 -17.37 -3.26
CA ARG A 199 -17.27 -18.67 -3.95
C ARG A 199 -18.27 -19.68 -3.39
N LEU A 200 -18.46 -19.70 -2.07
CA LEU A 200 -19.43 -20.60 -1.43
C LEU A 200 -20.87 -20.19 -1.75
N ARG A 201 -21.17 -18.90 -1.92
CA ARG A 201 -22.50 -18.43 -2.34
C ARG A 201 -22.77 -18.84 -3.79
N GLU A 202 -21.83 -18.61 -4.69
CA GLU A 202 -21.95 -18.99 -6.10
C GLU A 202 -22.20 -20.50 -6.27
N GLN A 203 -21.54 -21.35 -5.46
CA GLN A 203 -21.76 -22.80 -5.49
C GLN A 203 -23.14 -23.24 -4.98
N ARG A 204 -23.80 -22.44 -4.14
CA ARG A 204 -25.14 -22.74 -3.60
C ARG A 204 -26.27 -22.30 -4.53
N ASP A 205 -25.97 -21.38 -5.44
CA ASP A 205 -26.90 -20.84 -6.43
C ASP A 205 -26.87 -21.63 -7.77
N LEU A 206 -26.00 -22.65 -7.88
CA LEU A 206 -25.89 -23.63 -8.98
C LEU A 206 -26.65 -24.92 -8.66
#